data_AF-A0A7K4HRC0-F1
#
_entry.id   AF-A0A7K4HRC0-F1
#
_cell.length_a   1.000
_cell.length_b   1.000
_cell.length_c   1.000
_cell.angle_alpha   90.00
_cell.angle_beta   90.00
_cell.angle_gamma   90.00
#
_symmetry.space_group_name_H-M   'P 1'
#
loop_
_entity.id
_entity.type
_entity.pdbx_description
1 polymer ?
#
loop_
_entity_poly.entity_id
_entity_poly.type
_entity_poly.pdbx_seq_one_letter_code
_entity_poly.pdbx_strand_id
1 'polypeptide(L)'
;MKELFDRIGREDLTPSLREAILRAYRDRGRKALAAVDAGAVRRYLDFFVVRGRTAEYVVEDDFCTCKDFTYRGGCCWHILAVRIALASDRFERREEWYIDRLRKEGITTNNIMNNSE
;
A
#
# COMPACT_ATOMS: atom_id res chain seq x y z
N MET A 1 12.85 5.09 -12.97
CA MET A 1 11.98 4.70 -11.83
C MET A 1 12.22 3.26 -11.39
N LYS A 2 12.20 2.27 -12.30
CA LYS A 2 12.49 0.86 -11.99
C LYS A 2 13.83 0.69 -11.24
N GLU A 3 14.86 1.39 -11.71
CA GLU A 3 16.19 1.38 -11.08
C GLU A 3 16.21 1.77 -9.60
N LEU A 4 15.32 2.65 -9.12
CA LEU A 4 15.30 3.02 -7.71
C LEU A 4 14.83 1.83 -6.85
N PHE A 5 13.78 1.13 -7.29
CA PHE A 5 13.25 -0.04 -6.58
C PHE A 5 14.14 -1.26 -6.76
N ASP A 6 14.74 -1.43 -7.94
CA ASP A 6 15.73 -2.49 -8.18
C ASP A 6 16.94 -2.35 -7.25
N ARG A 7 17.36 -1.11 -6.95
CA ARG A 7 18.40 -0.84 -5.95
C ARG A 7 17.95 -1.20 -4.54
N ILE A 8 16.73 -0.81 -4.13
CA ILE A 8 16.18 -1.20 -2.81
C ILE A 8 16.23 -2.73 -2.65
N GLY A 9 15.93 -3.50 -3.70
CA GLY A 9 16.02 -4.97 -3.65
C GLY A 9 17.43 -5.54 -3.51
N ARG A 10 18.48 -4.76 -3.81
CA ARG A 10 19.88 -5.20 -3.71
C ARG A 10 20.56 -4.75 -2.42
N GLU A 11 20.25 -3.54 -1.95
CA GLU A 11 20.95 -2.90 -0.82
C GLU A 11 20.04 -2.56 0.37
N ASP A 12 18.79 -3.04 0.37
CA ASP A 12 17.71 -2.68 1.32
C ASP A 12 17.41 -1.16 1.32
N LEU A 13 16.46 -0.71 2.14
CA LEU A 13 15.99 0.67 2.23
C LEU A 13 16.97 1.57 3.02
N THR A 14 18.17 1.79 2.44
CA THR A 14 19.23 2.63 3.03
C THR A 14 18.81 4.10 3.18
N PRO A 15 19.47 4.88 4.06
CA PRO A 15 19.18 6.30 4.23
C PRO A 15 19.29 7.12 2.92
N SER A 16 20.24 6.79 2.05
CA SER A 16 20.42 7.47 0.76
C SER A 16 19.27 7.16 -0.21
N LEU A 17 18.77 5.92 -0.23
CA LEU A 17 17.59 5.54 -1.00
C LEU A 17 16.31 6.18 -0.47
N ARG A 18 16.15 6.28 0.85
CA ARG A 18 15.04 7.02 1.47
C ARG A 18 15.03 8.48 1.02
N GLU A 19 16.19 9.14 1.05
CA GLU A 19 16.31 10.52 0.59
C GLU A 19 16.00 10.66 -0.91
N ALA A 20 16.42 9.70 -1.74
CA ALA A 20 16.07 9.67 -3.15
C ALA A 20 14.55 9.54 -3.37
N ILE A 21 13.86 8.70 -2.59
CA ILE A 21 12.40 8.57 -2.60
C ILE A 21 11.74 9.90 -2.20
N LEU A 22 12.23 10.56 -1.15
CA LEU A 22 11.70 11.86 -0.71
C LEU A 22 11.87 12.95 -1.77
N ARG A 23 13.00 12.99 -2.48
CA ARG A 23 13.24 13.94 -3.57
C ARG A 23 12.33 13.69 -4.77
N ALA A 24 12.17 12.43 -5.16
CA ALA A 24 11.37 12.05 -6.32
C ALA A 24 9.87 12.21 -6.09
N TYR A 25 9.36 11.79 -4.94
CA TYR A 25 7.92 11.69 -4.67
C TYR A 25 7.40 12.67 -3.63
N ARG A 26 8.28 13.49 -3.03
CA ARG A 26 7.94 14.52 -2.05
C ARG A 26 7.07 13.97 -0.90
N ASP A 27 5.92 14.59 -0.65
CA ASP A 27 4.99 14.20 0.41
C ASP A 27 4.45 12.76 0.24
N ARG A 28 4.25 12.30 -0.99
CA ARG A 28 3.84 10.91 -1.26
C ARG A 28 4.92 9.93 -0.82
N GLY A 29 6.19 10.25 -1.10
CA GLY A 29 7.34 9.48 -0.66
C GLY A 29 7.43 9.41 0.87
N ARG A 30 7.24 10.55 1.55
CA ARG A 30 7.24 10.62 3.02
C ARG A 30 6.17 9.72 3.63
N LYS A 31 4.93 9.80 3.13
CA LYS A 31 3.81 8.98 3.60
C LYS A 31 4.03 7.49 3.34
N ALA A 32 4.55 7.15 2.16
CA ALA A 32 4.85 5.78 1.80
C ALA A 32 5.91 5.16 2.72
N LEU A 33 7.03 5.87 2.93
CA LEU A 33 8.08 5.43 3.86
C LEU A 33 7.55 5.24 5.28
N ALA A 34 6.78 6.19 5.79
CA ALA A 34 6.17 6.09 7.11
C ALA A 34 5.24 4.87 7.24
N ALA A 35 4.49 4.53 6.19
CA ALA A 35 3.63 3.36 6.18
C ALA A 35 4.41 2.04 6.16
N VAL A 36 5.52 1.98 5.41
CA VAL A 36 6.42 0.82 5.40
C VAL A 36 7.07 0.64 6.78
N ASP A 37 7.57 1.73 7.37
CA ASP A 37 8.18 1.70 8.71
C ASP A 37 7.20 1.30 9.81
N ALA A 38 5.92 1.65 9.66
CA ALA A 38 4.86 1.27 10.57
C ALA A 38 4.31 -0.16 10.34
N GLY A 39 4.84 -0.92 9.38
CA GLY A 39 4.33 -2.24 9.02
C GLY A 39 2.88 -2.21 8.51
N ALA A 40 2.46 -1.10 7.89
CA ALA A 40 1.08 -0.89 7.47
C ALA A 40 0.74 -1.56 6.13
N VAL A 41 1.70 -2.23 5.49
CA VAL A 41 1.53 -2.94 4.22
C VAL A 41 1.38 -4.43 4.48
N ARG A 42 0.24 -5.01 4.07
CA ARG A 42 -0.09 -6.42 4.24
C ARG A 42 -0.28 -7.08 2.89
N ARG A 43 0.25 -8.29 2.72
CA ARG A 43 0.02 -9.14 1.55
C ARG A 43 -0.94 -10.26 1.94
N TYR A 44 -2.16 -10.19 1.43
CA TYR A 44 -3.12 -11.30 1.46
C TYR A 44 -2.83 -12.27 0.32
N LEU A 45 -3.58 -13.36 0.19
CA LEU A 45 -3.41 -14.32 -0.92
C LEU A 45 -3.79 -13.74 -2.29
N ASP A 46 -4.72 -12.79 -2.31
CA ASP A 46 -5.26 -12.11 -3.49
C ASP A 46 -4.44 -10.85 -3.84
N PHE A 47 -4.37 -9.86 -2.94
CA PHE A 47 -3.72 -8.57 -3.20
C PHE A 47 -2.99 -7.97 -1.99
N PHE A 48 -2.44 -6.76 -2.16
CA PHE A 48 -1.92 -5.96 -1.06
C PHE A 48 -3.02 -5.10 -0.44
N VAL A 49 -2.96 -4.92 0.88
CA VAL A 49 -3.80 -4.00 1.63
C VAL A 49 -2.89 -3.06 2.41
N VAL A 50 -3.06 -1.76 2.19
CA VAL A 50 -2.34 -0.72 2.93
C VAL A 50 -3.28 -0.09 3.94
N ARG A 51 -2.93 -0.18 5.22
CA ARG A 51 -3.68 0.50 6.28
C ARG A 51 -3.34 1.99 6.25
N GLY A 52 -4.31 2.80 5.84
CA GLY A 52 -4.22 4.25 5.97
C GLY A 52 -4.67 4.72 7.36
N ARG A 53 -4.77 6.04 7.52
CA ARG A 53 -5.20 6.65 8.80
C ARG A 53 -6.67 6.37 9.12
N THR A 54 -7.51 6.27 8.10
CA THR A 54 -8.98 6.22 8.25
C THR A 54 -9.58 4.90 7.80
N ALA A 55 -8.93 4.20 6.89
CA ALA A 55 -9.45 3.01 6.23
C ALA A 55 -8.30 2.16 5.69
N GLU A 56 -8.64 0.94 5.29
CA GLU A 56 -7.76 0.05 4.54
C GLU A 56 -7.99 0.25 3.04
N TYR A 57 -6.90 0.21 2.27
CA TYR A 57 -6.93 0.43 0.83
C TYR A 57 -6.34 -0.79 0.13
N VAL A 58 -7.11 -1.35 -0.78
CA VAL A 58 -6.66 -2.45 -1.64
C VAL A 58 -5.76 -1.88 -2.72
N VAL A 59 -4.62 -2.53 -2.93
CA VAL A 59 -3.61 -2.18 -3.92
C VAL A 59 -3.24 -3.45 -4.69
N GLU A 60 -3.33 -3.35 -6.00
CA GLU A 60 -2.95 -4.41 -6.94
C GLU A 60 -2.22 -3.75 -8.11
N ASP A 61 -0.96 -4.11 -8.32
CA ASP A 61 -0.06 -3.50 -9.31
C ASP A 61 -0.07 -1.95 -9.28
N ASP A 62 -0.68 -1.33 -10.29
CA ASP A 62 -0.79 0.11 -10.48
C ASP A 62 -2.19 0.67 -10.13
N PHE A 63 -3.01 -0.12 -9.45
CA PHE A 63 -4.36 0.25 -9.02
C PHE A 63 -4.44 0.41 -7.50
N CYS A 64 -5.23 1.39 -7.05
CA CYS A 64 -5.54 1.58 -5.63
C CYS A 64 -6.97 2.07 -5.44
N THR A 65 -7.65 1.58 -4.41
CA THR A 65 -9.02 1.99 -4.07
C THR A 65 -9.13 3.34 -3.35
N CYS A 66 -8.03 4.09 -3.20
CA CYS A 66 -8.06 5.36 -2.49
C CYS A 66 -8.58 6.51 -3.38
N LYS A 67 -9.17 7.52 -2.73
CA LYS A 67 -9.68 8.73 -3.41
C LYS A 67 -8.61 9.45 -4.24
N ASP A 68 -7.35 9.51 -3.78
CA ASP A 68 -6.26 10.17 -4.54
C ASP A 68 -6.04 9.49 -5.89
N PHE A 69 -6.08 8.15 -5.92
CA PHE A 69 -6.02 7.38 -7.17
C PHE A 69 -7.26 7.62 -8.04
N THR A 70 -8.46 7.53 -7.47
CA THR A 70 -9.71 7.70 -8.20
C THR A 70 -9.83 9.07 -8.87
N TYR A 71 -9.43 10.15 -8.18
CA TYR A 71 -9.60 11.52 -8.69
C TYR A 71 -8.45 11.99 -9.57
N ARG A 72 -7.20 11.60 -9.26
CA ARG A 72 -6.02 12.15 -9.96
C ARG A 72 -5.36 11.15 -10.90
N GLY A 73 -5.66 9.86 -10.76
CA GLY A 73 -4.96 8.78 -11.43
C GLY A 73 -3.49 8.66 -11.01
N GLY A 74 -2.88 7.53 -11.36
CA GLY A 74 -1.43 7.30 -11.25
C GLY A 74 -0.92 6.91 -9.87
N CYS A 75 0.34 7.25 -9.56
CA CYS A 75 1.06 6.75 -8.38
C CYS A 75 0.63 7.51 -7.10
N CYS A 76 -0.41 7.02 -6.42
CA CYS A 76 -0.75 7.45 -5.07
C CYS A 76 0.28 6.93 -4.04
N TRP A 77 0.27 7.47 -2.83
CA TRP A 77 1.25 7.04 -1.83
C TRP A 77 1.09 5.57 -1.41
N HIS A 78 -0.11 4.97 -1.49
CA HIS A 78 -0.33 3.56 -1.16
C HIS A 78 0.36 2.62 -2.16
N ILE A 79 0.25 2.91 -3.46
CA ILE A 79 0.97 2.17 -4.52
C ILE A 79 2.47 2.29 -4.28
N LEU A 80 2.94 3.50 -3.97
CA LEU A 80 4.35 3.72 -3.65
C LEU A 80 4.79 2.92 -2.41
N ALA A 81 3.96 2.85 -1.36
CA ALA A 81 4.25 2.06 -0.17
C ALA A 81 4.38 0.57 -0.50
N VAL A 82 3.46 0.01 -1.30
CA VAL A 82 3.53 -1.38 -1.76
C VAL A 82 4.79 -1.64 -2.58
N ARG A 83 5.15 -0.74 -3.50
CA ARG A 83 6.39 -0.87 -4.29
C ARG A 83 7.65 -0.86 -3.44
N ILE A 84 7.72 0.03 -2.45
CA ILE A 84 8.86 0.08 -1.51
C ILE A 84 8.89 -1.18 -0.65
N ALA A 85 7.74 -1.59 -0.10
CA ALA A 85 7.62 -2.78 0.73
C ALA A 85 8.01 -4.05 -0.01
N LEU A 86 7.51 -4.23 -1.24
CA LEU A 86 7.88 -5.33 -2.13
C LEU A 86 9.38 -5.35 -2.41
N ALA A 87 9.94 -4.18 -2.76
CA ALA A 87 11.36 -4.09 -3.09
C ALA A 87 12.27 -4.33 -1.88
N SER A 88 11.83 -3.97 -0.65
CA SER A 88 12.62 -4.16 0.57
C SER A 88 12.24 -5.42 1.37
N ASP A 89 11.30 -6.22 0.87
CA ASP A 89 10.68 -7.33 1.60
C ASP A 89 10.10 -6.94 3.00
N ARG A 90 9.63 -5.69 3.12
CA ARG A 90 9.07 -5.10 4.36
C ARG A 90 7.55 -5.03 4.32
N PHE A 91 6.90 -6.18 4.35
CA PHE A 91 5.45 -6.28 4.47
C PHE A 91 5.04 -7.49 5.31
N GLU A 92 3.85 -7.41 5.83
CA GLU A 92 3.25 -8.47 6.63
C GLU A 92 2.52 -9.46 5.73
N ARG A 93 2.97 -10.73 5.69
CA ARG A 93 2.27 -11.79 4.95
C ARG A 93 1.08 -12.30 5.75
N ARG A 94 -0.03 -12.52 5.06
CA ARG A 94 -1.28 -13.07 5.59
C ARG A 94 -1.66 -14.29 4.78
N GLU A 95 -1.65 -15.44 5.44
CA GLU A 95 -2.08 -16.73 4.87
C GLU A 95 -3.61 -16.87 4.91
N GLU A 96 -4.32 -15.82 4.52
CA GLU A 96 -5.78 -15.81 4.42
C GLU A 96 -6.23 -14.95 3.24
N TRP A 97 -7.46 -15.18 2.77
CA TRP A 97 -8.10 -14.33 1.77
C TRP A 97 -8.69 -13.09 2.44
N TYR A 98 -8.57 -11.93 1.81
CA TYR A 98 -9.09 -10.69 2.39
C TYR A 98 -10.60 -10.75 2.61
N ILE A 99 -11.34 -11.35 1.67
CA ILE A 99 -12.79 -11.51 1.77
C ILE A 99 -13.22 -12.39 2.95
N ASP A 100 -12.44 -13.42 3.27
CA ASP A 100 -12.76 -14.30 4.40
C ASP A 100 -12.53 -13.58 5.73
N ARG A 101 -11.50 -12.73 5.81
CA ARG A 101 -11.29 -11.84 6.96
C ARG A 101 -12.49 -10.88 7.15
N LEU A 102 -12.93 -10.22 6.08
CA LEU A 102 -14.08 -9.32 6.14
C LEU A 102 -15.36 -10.03 6.58
N ARG A 103 -15.61 -11.25 6.07
CA ARG A 103 -16.75 -12.08 6.50
C ARG A 103 -16.69 -12.42 7.98
N LYS A 104 -15.52 -12.78 8.50
CA LYS A 104 -15.31 -13.04 9.94
C LYS A 104 -15.58 -11.80 10.79
N GLU A 105 -15.23 -10.61 10.29
CA GLU A 105 -15.49 -9.31 10.93
C GLU A 105 -16.97 -8.87 10.83
N GLY A 106 -17.85 -9.69 10.26
CA GLY A 106 -19.27 -9.37 10.10
C GLY A 106 -19.55 -8.34 8.99
N ILE A 107 -18.54 -7.98 8.18
CA ILE A 107 -18.70 -7.12 7.02
C ILE A 107 -19.24 -7.97 5.87
N THR A 108 -20.56 -7.96 5.70
CA THR A 108 -21.23 -8.64 4.57
C THR A 108 -21.43 -7.67 3.40
N THR A 109 -21.55 -8.20 2.19
CA THR A 109 -21.87 -7.43 0.98
C THR A 109 -23.15 -6.60 1.09
N ASN A 110 -24.07 -6.99 2.00
CA ASN A 110 -25.32 -6.27 2.24
C ASN A 110 -25.14 -4.95 3.02
N ASN A 111 -24.02 -4.74 3.72
CA ASN A 111 -23.73 -3.48 4.43
C ASN A 111 -23.04 -2.42 3.55
N ILE A 112 -22.72 -2.72 2.29
CA ILE A 112 -22.06 -1.78 1.36
C ILE A 112 -23.10 -1.00 0.53
N MET A 113 -24.30 -1.54 0.32
CA MET A 113 -25.35 -0.89 -0.48
C MET A 113 -26.26 0.08 0.30
N ASN A 114 -26.24 0.06 1.64
CA ASN A 114 -27.20 0.82 2.47
C ASN A 114 -26.65 2.12 3.10
N ASN A 115 -25.44 2.57 2.76
CA ASN A 115 -24.94 3.91 3.18
C ASN A 115 -25.06 4.95 2.05
N SER A 116 -26.07 4.80 1.20
CA SER A 116 -26.37 5.71 0.09
C SER A 116 -27.59 6.60 0.36
N GLU A 117 -28.11 6.63 1.58
CA GLU A 117 -29.18 7.54 2.02
C GLU A 117 -28.61 8.75 2.76
#